data_AF-A0A0F8XK85-F1
#
_entry.id   AF-A0A0F8XK85-F1
#
_cell.length_a   1.000
_cell.length_b   1.000
_cell.length_c   1.000
_cell.angle_alpha   90.00
_cell.angle_beta   90.00
_cell.angle_gamma   90.00
#
_symmetry.space_group_name_H-M   'P 1'
#
loop_
_entity.id
_entity.type
_entity.pdbx_description
1 polymer ?
#
loop_
_entity_poly.entity_id
_entity_poly.type
_entity_poly.pdbx_seq_one_letter_code
_entity_poly.pdbx_strand_id
1 'polypeptide(L)' 'MTQYSVSPSGEKFVVPQENEYQAEFERIEALADAARKDGKEIVVVMGVGFVGAVMAAIVADTVDK' A
#
# COMPACT_ATOMS: atom_id res chain seq x y z
N MET A 1 -22.44 -6.88 3.31
CA MET A 1 -21.73 -7.63 4.38
C MET A 1 -20.31 -7.08 4.43
N THR A 2 -19.79 -6.77 5.62
CA THR A 2 -18.40 -6.33 5.78
C THR A 2 -17.47 -7.49 5.45
N GLN A 3 -16.58 -7.29 4.47
CA GLN A 3 -15.58 -8.29 4.10
C GLN A 3 -14.31 -8.07 4.92
N TYR A 4 -13.61 -9.16 5.25
CA TYR A 4 -12.38 -9.12 6.02
C TYR A 4 -11.25 -9.85 5.28
N SER A 5 -10.05 -9.26 5.30
CA SER A 5 -8.80 -9.96 5.04
C SER A 5 -8.31 -10.60 6.35
N VAL A 6 -7.78 -11.82 6.30
CA VAL A 6 -7.30 -12.53 7.49
C VAL A 6 -5.81 -12.83 7.31
N SER A 7 -4.99 -12.42 8.28
CA SER A 7 -3.56 -12.71 8.28
C SER A 7 -3.28 -14.18 8.61
N PRO A 8 -2.06 -14.68 8.36
CA PRO A 8 -1.65 -16.01 8.82
C PRO A 8 -1.76 -16.22 10.35
N SER A 9 -1.71 -15.15 11.15
CA SER A 9 -1.91 -15.19 12.61
C SER A 9 -3.39 -15.19 13.03
N GLY A 10 -4.32 -15.07 12.08
CA GLY A 10 -5.76 -15.04 12.32
C GLY A 10 -6.34 -13.64 12.60
N GLU A 11 -5.52 -12.60 12.53
CA GLU A 11 -5.97 -11.21 12.68
C GLU A 11 -6.82 -10.77 11.50
N LYS A 12 -7.90 -10.04 11.76
CA LYS A 12 -8.88 -9.63 10.74
C LYS A 12 -8.77 -8.13 10.46
N PHE A 13 -8.64 -7.80 9.18
CA PHE A 13 -8.61 -6.44 8.67
C PHE A 13 -9.85 -6.20 7.83
N VAL A 14 -10.61 -5.14 8.13
CA VAL A 14 -11.78 -4.77 7.32
C VAL A 14 -11.29 -4.40 5.92
N VAL A 15 -11.93 -4.95 4.89
CA VAL A 15 -11.68 -4.56 3.51
C VAL A 15 -12.31 -3.18 3.30
N PRO A 16 -11.54 -2.18 2.82
CA PRO A 16 -12.07 -0.83 2.61
C PRO A 16 -13.23 -0.85 1.62
N GLN A 17 -14.21 0.02 1.85
CA GLN A 17 -15.30 0.27 0.91
C GLN A 17 -14.83 1.15 -0.25
N GLU A 18 -15.53 1.12 -1.38
CA GLU A 18 -15.14 1.87 -2.60
C GLU A 18 -14.94 3.38 -2.35
N ASN A 19 -15.76 3.98 -1.48
CA ASN A 19 -15.65 5.39 -1.12
C ASN A 19 -14.41 5.72 -0.27
N GLU A 20 -13.89 4.75 0.50
CA GLU A 20 -12.66 4.90 1.29
C GLU A 20 -11.41 4.79 0.39
N TYR A 21 -11.51 4.04 -0.71
CA TYR A 21 -10.43 3.93 -1.69
C TYR A 21 -10.11 5.26 -2.39
N GLN A 22 -11.13 6.03 -2.76
CA GLN A 22 -10.93 7.28 -3.49
C GLN A 22 -10.14 8.29 -2.67
N ALA A 23 -10.52 8.49 -1.40
CA ALA A 23 -9.85 9.42 -0.51
C ALA A 23 -8.39 8.99 -0.24
N GLU A 24 -8.16 7.69 -0.08
CA GLU A 24 -6.81 7.16 0.13
C GLU A 24 -5.95 7.28 -1.13
N PHE A 25 -6.52 7.08 -2.31
CA PHE A 25 -5.83 7.26 -3.59
C PHE A 25 -5.34 8.70 -3.77
N GLU A 26 -6.22 9.68 -3.56
CA GLU A 26 -5.88 11.11 -3.65
C GLU A 26 -4.77 11.50 -2.65
N ARG A 27 -4.82 10.95 -1.43
CA ARG A 27 -3.79 11.15 -0.41
C ARG A 27 -2.44 10.59 -0.86
N ILE A 28 -2.43 9.37 -1.40
CA ILE A 28 -1.21 8.71 -1.89
C ILE A 28 -0.64 9.43 -3.11
N GLU A 29 -1.49 9.91 -4.02
CA GLU A 29 -1.09 10.68 -5.20
C GLU A 29 -0.34 11.96 -4.79
N ALA A 30 -0.88 12.71 -3.82
CA ALA A 30 -0.22 13.91 -3.30
C ALA A 30 1.16 13.61 -2.68
N LEU A 31 1.29 12.49 -1.96
CA LEU A 31 2.57 12.05 -1.38
C LEU A 31 3.58 11.63 -2.46
N ALA A 32 3.13 10.88 -3.46
CA ALA A 32 3.95 10.47 -4.58
C ALA A 32 4.44 11.69 -5.36
N ASP A 33 3.58 12.66 -5.64
CA ASP A 33 3.97 13.88 -6.36
C ASP A 33 4.95 14.76 -5.57
N ALA A 34 4.79 14.85 -4.25
CA ALA A 34 5.77 15.52 -3.40
C ALA A 34 7.14 14.81 -3.47
N ALA A 35 7.16 13.49 -3.35
CA ALA A 35 8.39 12.71 -3.46
C ALA A 35 9.04 12.81 -4.86
N ARG A 36 8.23 12.91 -5.93
CA ARG A 36 8.74 13.09 -7.30
C ARG A 36 9.45 14.43 -7.44
N LYS A 37 8.87 15.50 -6.88
CA LYS A 37 9.47 16.84 -6.87
C LYS A 37 10.78 16.87 -6.09
N ASP A 38 10.92 16.02 -5.08
CA ASP A 38 12.17 15.82 -4.33
C ASP A 38 13.23 14.99 -5.10
N GLY A 39 12.91 14.49 -6.31
CA GLY A 39 13.82 13.66 -7.11
C GLY A 39 13.99 12.23 -6.60
N LYS A 40 13.03 11.72 -5.82
CA LYS A 40 13.08 10.35 -5.26
C LYS A 40 12.55 9.33 -6.27
N GLU A 41 13.11 8.12 -6.22
CA GLU A 41 12.51 6.93 -6.83
C GLU A 41 11.38 6.42 -5.93
N ILE A 42 10.23 6.10 -6.52
CA ILE A 42 9.00 5.91 -5.76
C ILE A 42 8.33 4.62 -6.18
N VAL A 43 7.97 3.83 -5.18
CA VAL A 43 7.06 2.71 -5.31
C VAL A 43 5.88 2.91 -4.38
N VAL A 44 4.68 2.77 -4.93
CA VAL A 44 3.43 2.83 -4.18
C VAL A 44 2.88 1.42 -4.06
N VAL A 45 2.60 0.99 -2.82
CA VAL A 45 1.93 -0.28 -2.54
C VAL A 45 0.57 0.02 -1.94
N MET A 46 -0.48 -0.13 -2.74
CA MET A 46 -1.86 0.01 -2.27
C MET A 46 -2.39 -1.32 -1.73
N GLY A 47 -2.74 -1.34 -0.45
CA GLY A 47 -3.27 -2.52 0.25
C GLY A 47 -2.17 -3.34 0.94
N VAL A 48 -1.98 -3.11 2.25
CA VAL A 48 -0.98 -3.79 3.10
C VAL A 48 -1.54 -5.07 3.75
N GLY A 49 -2.16 -5.92 2.93
CA GLY A 49 -2.39 -7.33 3.30
C GLY A 49 -1.10 -8.14 3.22
N PHE A 50 -1.21 -9.48 3.26
CA PHE A 50 -0.02 -10.35 3.14
C PHE A 50 0.82 -10.04 1.89
N VAL A 51 0.18 -9.98 0.72
CA VAL A 51 0.86 -9.72 -0.56
C VAL A 51 1.50 -8.34 -0.58
N GLY A 52 0.76 -7.29 -0.19
CA GLY A 52 1.30 -5.93 -0.19
C GLY A 52 2.47 -5.74 0.78
N ALA A 53 2.39 -6.32 1.98
CA ALA A 53 3.49 -6.26 2.94
C ALA A 53 4.76 -6.97 2.43
N VAL A 54 4.60 -8.16 1.82
CA VAL A 54 5.73 -8.89 1.21
C VAL A 54 6.32 -8.11 0.04
N MET A 55 5.48 -7.56 -0.84
CA MET A 55 5.95 -6.76 -1.98
C MET A 55 6.69 -5.50 -1.52
N ALA A 56 6.20 -4.82 -0.48
CA ALA A 56 6.88 -3.65 0.10
C ALA A 56 8.27 -4.02 0.66
N ALA A 57 8.38 -5.15 1.35
CA ALA A 57 9.66 -5.64 1.86
C ALA A 57 10.63 -6.01 0.72
N ILE A 58 10.16 -6.70 -0.32
CA ILE A 58 10.96 -7.07 -1.49
C ILE A 58 11.50 -5.83 -2.19
N VAL A 59 10.64 -4.84 -2.46
CA VAL A 59 11.04 -3.58 -3.11
C VAL A 59 12.09 -2.85 -2.26
N ALA A 60 11.91 -2.82 -0.93
CA ALA A 60 12.85 -2.16 -0.03
C ALA A 60 14.21 -2.86 0.08
N ASP A 61 14.25 -4.20 -0.06
CA ASP A 61 15.48 -5.01 0.02
C ASP A 61 16.21 -5.15 -1.34
N THR A 62 15.54 -4.79 -2.45
CA THR A 62 16.11 -4.94 -3.79
C THR A 62 17.24 -3.94 -4.02
N VAL A 63 18.36 -4.42 -4.56
CA VAL A 63 19.50 -3.62 -5.00
C VAL A 63 19.70 -3.79 -6.50
N ASP A 64 20.04 -2.69 -7.19
CA ASP A 64 20.46 -2.75 -8.58
C ASP A 64 21.86 -3.40 -8.66
N LYS A 65 22.00 -4.50 -9.40
CA LYS A 65 23.21 -5.33 -9.49
C LYS A 65 23.61 -5.56 -10.94
#